data_AF-A0A3S1F571-F1
#
_entry.id   AF-A0A3S1F571-F1
#
_cell.length_a   1.000
_cell.length_b   1.000
_cell.length_c   1.000
_cell.angle_alpha   90.00
_cell.angle_beta   90.00
_cell.angle_gamma   90.00
#
_symmetry.space_group_name_H-M   'P 1'
#
loop_
_entity.id
_entity.type
_entity.pdbx_description
1 polymer ?
#
loop_
_entity_poly.entity_id
_entity_poly.type
_entity_poly.pdbx_seq_one_letter_code
_entity_poly.pdbx_strand_id
1 'polypeptide(L)'
;MALSRERLRASYKDACRMEIEALKPGNVHLFADGHGMSAAQFMMSAEVSSGPLTDPRLPVGQRMLEAVRATRLAVATNTNLGIILLAGPLICAAEMGGDRLQDNLDLLLRALSVQDTKAVFEAIVTAAPGGL
;
A
#
# COMPACT_ATOMS: atom_id res chain seq x y z
N MET A 1 -21.77 2.84 4.96
CA MET A 1 -21.17 3.34 6.23
C MET A 1 -19.65 3.39 6.07
N ALA A 2 -18.99 4.42 6.61
CA ALA A 2 -17.53 4.53 6.59
C ALA A 2 -16.86 3.40 7.39
N LEU A 3 -15.73 2.88 6.89
CA LEU A 3 -14.94 1.88 7.61
C LEU A 3 -14.06 2.57 8.67
N SER A 4 -13.95 1.95 9.85
CA SER A 4 -13.01 2.44 10.86
C SER A 4 -11.57 2.23 10.41
N ARG A 5 -10.65 3.07 10.91
CA ARG A 5 -9.21 2.94 10.65
C ARG A 5 -8.69 1.55 10.98
N GLU A 6 -9.16 0.94 12.07
CA GLU A 6 -8.79 -0.41 12.47
C GLU A 6 -9.20 -1.45 11.42
N ARG A 7 -10.43 -1.37 10.90
CA ARG A 7 -10.90 -2.26 9.83
C ARG A 7 -10.11 -2.05 8.54
N LEU A 8 -9.82 -0.80 8.17
CA LEU A 8 -8.99 -0.49 7.00
C LEU A 8 -7.58 -1.08 7.13
N ARG A 9 -6.94 -0.94 8.31
CA ARG A 9 -5.64 -1.57 8.60
C ARG A 9 -5.70 -3.08 8.47
N ALA A 10 -6.71 -3.72 9.07
CA ALA A 10 -6.88 -5.16 9.03
C ALA A 10 -7.06 -5.65 7.58
N SER A 11 -7.96 -5.05 6.81
CA SER A 11 -8.20 -5.40 5.41
C SER A 11 -6.97 -5.23 4.53
N TYR A 12 -6.17 -4.17 4.74
CA TYR A 12 -4.91 -3.99 4.02
C TYR A 12 -3.89 -5.09 4.34
N LYS A 13 -3.72 -5.43 5.62
CA LYS A 13 -2.82 -6.52 6.03
C LYS A 13 -3.27 -7.87 5.51
N ASP A 14 -4.57 -8.14 5.52
CA ASP A 14 -5.15 -9.35 4.93
C ASP A 14 -4.91 -9.40 3.41
N ALA A 15 -5.07 -8.28 2.69
CA ALA A 15 -4.75 -8.20 1.27
C ALA A 15 -3.27 -8.49 0.99
N CYS A 16 -2.35 -7.96 1.81
CA CYS A 16 -0.92 -8.27 1.71
C CYS A 16 -0.64 -9.76 1.98
N ARG A 17 -1.31 -10.37 2.95
CA ARG A 17 -1.16 -11.80 3.25
C ARG A 17 -1.63 -12.66 2.08
N MET A 18 -2.81 -12.35 1.53
CA MET A 18 -3.36 -13.05 0.36
C MET A 18 -2.44 -12.98 -0.86
N GLU A 19 -1.70 -11.87 -1.03
CA GLU A 19 -0.70 -11.73 -2.10
C GLU A 19 0.41 -12.79 -2.01
N ILE A 20 0.92 -13.09 -0.80
CA ILE A 20 1.99 -14.08 -0.61
C ILE A 20 1.47 -15.52 -0.62
N GLU A 21 0.24 -15.73 -0.15
CA GLU A 21 -0.40 -17.04 -0.14
C GLU A 21 -0.82 -17.49 -1.54
N ALA A 22 -1.07 -16.55 -2.46
CA ALA A 22 -1.45 -16.86 -3.83
C ALA A 22 -0.30 -17.52 -4.59
N LEU A 23 -0.56 -18.69 -5.18
CA LEU A 23 0.39 -19.42 -6.00
C LEU A 23 0.70 -18.65 -7.29
N LYS A 24 1.95 -18.19 -7.45
CA LYS A 24 2.37 -17.38 -8.59
C LYS A 24 3.72 -17.85 -9.13
N PRO A 25 3.74 -18.80 -10.08
CA PRO A 25 4.97 -19.27 -10.71
C PRO A 25 5.78 -18.09 -11.27
N GLY A 26 7.04 -17.94 -10.84
CA GLY A 26 7.94 -16.85 -11.25
C GLY A 26 7.92 -15.58 -10.37
N ASN A 27 7.01 -15.47 -9.40
CA ASN A 27 6.97 -14.39 -8.40
C ASN A 27 7.19 -14.92 -6.98
N VAL A 28 7.41 -14.01 -6.02
CA VAL A 28 7.52 -14.36 -4.59
C VAL A 28 6.21 -14.97 -4.11
N HIS A 29 6.29 -16.13 -3.47
CA HIS A 29 5.16 -16.79 -2.81
C HIS A 29 5.69 -17.66 -1.66
N LEU A 30 4.80 -18.13 -0.77
CA LEU A 30 5.15 -18.85 0.47
C LEU A 30 6.13 -20.04 0.29
N PHE A 31 6.22 -20.60 -0.91
CA PHE A 31 6.94 -21.86 -1.21
C PHE A 31 8.21 -21.68 -2.06
N ALA A 32 8.57 -20.46 -2.44
CA ALA A 32 9.84 -20.16 -3.09
C ALA A 32 10.28 -18.71 -2.84
N ASP A 33 11.49 -18.55 -2.30
CA ASP A 33 12.15 -17.24 -2.25
C ASP A 33 12.42 -16.78 -3.69
N GLY A 34 11.71 -15.74 -4.13
CA GLY A 34 11.94 -15.05 -5.39
C GLY A 34 12.63 -13.71 -5.12
N HIS A 35 13.58 -13.31 -5.97
CA HIS A 35 14.11 -11.94 -6.00
C HIS A 35 14.67 -11.40 -4.66
N GLY A 36 15.20 -12.26 -3.78
CA GLY A 36 15.79 -11.85 -2.50
C GLY A 36 14.79 -11.35 -1.46
N MET A 37 13.52 -11.77 -1.56
CA MET A 37 12.45 -11.43 -0.63
C MET A 37 11.90 -12.68 0.06
N SER A 38 11.74 -12.62 1.38
CA SER A 38 11.09 -13.69 2.17
C SER A 38 9.64 -13.34 2.55
N ALA A 39 8.82 -14.36 2.79
CA ALA A 39 7.46 -14.17 3.30
C ALA A 39 7.43 -13.35 4.60
N ALA A 40 8.43 -13.53 5.48
CA ALA A 40 8.55 -12.77 6.73
C ALA A 40 8.78 -11.26 6.47
N GLN A 41 9.61 -10.91 5.49
CA GLN A 41 9.81 -9.51 5.10
C GLN A 41 8.52 -8.89 4.55
N PHE A 42 7.75 -9.65 3.76
CA PHE A 42 6.48 -9.18 3.23
C PHE A 42 5.45 -8.90 4.33
N MET A 43 5.32 -9.82 5.30
CA MET A 43 4.42 -9.65 6.44
C MET A 43 4.85 -8.48 7.33
N MET A 44 6.16 -8.32 7.57
CA MET A 44 6.70 -7.14 8.27
C MET A 44 6.35 -5.84 7.54
N SER A 45 6.51 -5.83 6.22
CA SER A 45 6.18 -4.68 5.37
C SER A 45 4.71 -4.29 5.50
N ALA A 46 3.80 -5.27 5.46
CA ALA A 46 2.38 -5.06 5.65
C ALA A 46 2.07 -4.43 7.02
N GLU A 47 2.71 -4.90 8.09
CA GLU A 47 2.49 -4.34 9.43
C GLU A 47 2.94 -2.89 9.52
N VAL A 48 4.19 -2.59 9.15
CA VAL A 48 4.77 -1.25 9.32
C VAL A 48 4.13 -0.21 8.39
N SER A 49 3.79 -0.60 7.15
CA SER A 49 3.16 0.31 6.18
C SER A 49 1.69 0.59 6.48
N SER A 50 0.98 -0.29 7.21
CA SER A 50 -0.44 -0.10 7.54
C SER A 50 -0.72 1.15 8.39
N GLY A 51 0.26 1.61 9.19
CA GLY A 51 0.18 2.85 10.00
C GLY A 51 0.00 4.08 9.14
N PRO A 52 1.04 4.43 8.38
CA PRO A 52 1.00 5.59 7.51
C PRO A 52 -0.08 5.50 6.44
N LEU A 53 -0.29 4.32 5.85
CA LEU A 53 -1.25 4.15 4.74
C LEU A 53 -2.71 4.43 5.16
N THR A 54 -3.02 4.30 6.45
CA THR A 54 -4.35 4.54 7.02
C THR A 54 -4.41 5.81 7.88
N ASP A 55 -3.42 6.70 7.83
CA ASP A 55 -3.41 7.91 8.66
C ASP A 55 -4.38 8.99 8.12
N PRO A 56 -5.52 9.26 8.78
CA PRO A 56 -6.53 10.22 8.30
C PRO A 56 -5.98 11.65 8.12
N ARG A 57 -4.87 11.97 8.79
CA ARG A 57 -4.29 13.31 8.83
C ARG A 57 -3.42 13.64 7.61
N LEU A 58 -3.08 12.63 6.81
CA LEU A 58 -2.18 12.77 5.67
C LEU A 58 -2.97 12.74 4.35
N PRO A 59 -2.58 13.58 3.36
CA PRO A 59 -3.02 13.43 1.98
C PRO A 59 -2.67 12.05 1.41
N VAL A 60 -3.43 11.58 0.42
CA VAL A 60 -3.28 10.23 -0.12
C VAL A 60 -1.88 9.94 -0.67
N GLY A 61 -1.25 10.90 -1.36
CA GLY A 61 0.13 10.72 -1.84
C GLY A 61 1.13 10.62 -0.70
N GLN A 62 0.95 11.41 0.37
CA GLN A 62 1.82 11.37 1.54
C GLN A 62 1.65 10.07 2.34
N ARG A 63 0.42 9.53 2.44
CA ARG A 63 0.18 8.21 3.05
C ARG A 63 1.00 7.12 2.36
N MET A 64 1.07 7.15 1.02
CA MET A 64 1.86 6.19 0.24
C MET A 64 3.36 6.37 0.45
N LEU A 65 3.87 7.62 0.41
CA LEU A 65 5.28 7.91 0.63
C LEU A 65 5.74 7.44 2.02
N GLU A 66 5.00 7.79 3.07
CA GLU A 66 5.32 7.38 4.43
C GLU A 66 5.18 5.85 4.62
N ALA A 67 4.22 5.22 3.94
CA ALA A 67 4.09 3.75 3.94
C ALA A 67 5.30 3.07 3.31
N VAL A 68 5.80 3.59 2.17
CA VAL A 68 7.02 3.08 1.53
C VAL A 68 8.24 3.33 2.41
N ARG A 69 8.39 4.53 3.00
CA ARG A 69 9.49 4.84 3.93
C ARG A 69 9.49 3.88 5.13
N ALA A 70 8.32 3.62 5.71
CA ALA A 70 8.18 2.64 6.80
C ALA A 70 8.59 1.23 6.37
N THR A 71 8.16 0.77 5.19
CA THR A 71 8.64 -0.50 4.61
C THR A 71 10.16 -0.48 4.48
N ARG A 72 10.75 0.53 3.81
CA ARG A 72 12.19 0.61 3.56
C ARG A 72 13.04 0.63 4.83
N LEU A 73 12.54 1.25 5.89
CA LEU A 73 13.19 1.29 7.20
C LEU A 73 13.19 -0.10 7.88
N ALA A 74 12.07 -0.84 7.78
CA ALA A 74 11.94 -2.15 8.40
C ALA A 74 12.58 -3.28 7.57
N VAL A 75 12.47 -3.18 6.25
CA VAL A 75 13.02 -4.12 5.28
C VAL A 75 13.65 -3.34 4.12
N ALA A 76 14.96 -3.48 3.94
CA ALA A 76 15.72 -2.74 2.92
C ALA A 76 15.44 -3.16 1.47
N THR A 77 14.32 -3.86 1.23
CA THR A 77 13.90 -4.43 -0.05
C THR A 77 12.50 -3.94 -0.41
N ASN A 78 12.26 -3.71 -1.70
CA ASN A 78 10.92 -3.38 -2.20
C ASN A 78 10.02 -4.62 -2.23
N THR A 79 9.22 -4.79 -1.19
CA THR A 79 8.29 -5.91 -1.06
C THR A 79 6.87 -5.56 -1.51
N ASN A 80 6.41 -4.33 -1.26
CA ASN A 80 4.98 -4.02 -1.31
C ASN A 80 4.62 -2.70 -2.01
N LEU A 81 5.52 -2.10 -2.80
CA LEU A 81 5.21 -0.84 -3.52
C LEU A 81 3.91 -0.93 -4.32
N GLY A 82 3.74 -1.97 -5.14
CA GLY A 82 2.55 -2.13 -5.98
C GLY A 82 1.27 -2.21 -5.16
N ILE A 83 1.30 -2.91 -4.02
CA ILE A 83 0.14 -2.99 -3.11
C ILE A 83 -0.14 -1.62 -2.51
N ILE A 84 0.89 -0.90 -2.03
CA ILE A 84 0.72 0.44 -1.46
C ILE A 84 0.06 1.39 -2.45
N LEU A 85 0.53 1.40 -3.70
CA LEU A 85 -0.01 2.27 -4.76
C LEU A 85 -1.47 1.93 -5.10
N LEU A 86 -1.83 0.64 -5.14
CA LEU A 86 -3.20 0.20 -5.39
C LEU A 86 -4.13 0.47 -4.18
N ALA A 87 -3.67 0.13 -2.98
CA ALA A 87 -4.48 0.17 -1.76
C ALA A 87 -4.67 1.59 -1.23
N GLY A 88 -3.68 2.49 -1.37
CA GLY A 88 -3.77 3.87 -0.88
C GLY A 88 -5.06 4.61 -1.29
N PRO A 89 -5.43 4.72 -2.58
CA PRO A 89 -6.65 5.42 -2.97
C PRO A 89 -7.91 4.65 -2.56
N LEU A 90 -7.87 3.31 -2.55
CA LEU A 90 -9.01 2.47 -2.13
C LEU A 90 -9.31 2.64 -0.63
N ILE A 91 -8.28 2.72 0.21
CA ILE A 91 -8.42 2.96 1.65
C ILE A 91 -9.06 4.32 1.90
N CYS A 92 -8.56 5.37 1.26
CA CYS A 92 -9.15 6.71 1.37
C CYS A 92 -10.59 6.76 0.85
N ALA A 93 -10.89 6.09 -0.27
CA ALA A 93 -12.25 6.00 -0.80
C ALA A 93 -13.20 5.24 0.15
N ALA A 94 -12.73 4.19 0.82
CA ALA A 94 -13.52 3.44 1.80
C ALA A 94 -13.71 4.19 3.13
N GLU A 95 -12.76 5.04 3.49
CA GLU A 95 -12.83 5.95 4.65
C GLU A 95 -13.93 7.01 4.48
N MET A 96 -14.21 7.46 3.25
CA MET A 96 -15.27 8.44 2.95
C MET A 96 -16.69 7.93 3.23
N GLY A 97 -16.91 6.61 3.27
CA GLY A 97 -18.25 6.02 3.52
C GLY A 97 -19.18 6.02 2.30
N GLY A 98 -20.49 6.12 2.49
CA GLY A 98 -21.47 5.98 1.40
C GLY A 98 -21.70 4.54 0.92
N ASP A 99 -22.35 4.42 -0.24
CA ASP A 99 -22.88 3.15 -0.76
C ASP A 99 -22.00 2.49 -1.82
N ARG A 100 -21.29 3.29 -2.64
CA ARG A 100 -20.47 2.79 -3.76
C ARG A 100 -19.03 3.26 -3.65
N LEU A 101 -18.12 2.33 -3.40
CA LEU A 101 -16.68 2.59 -3.32
C LEU A 101 -16.13 3.24 -4.60
N GLN A 102 -16.67 2.84 -5.76
CA GLN A 102 -16.25 3.34 -7.06
C GLN A 102 -16.50 4.84 -7.22
N ASP A 103 -17.60 5.35 -6.69
CA ASP A 103 -17.96 6.77 -6.80
C ASP A 103 -17.01 7.62 -5.94
N ASN A 104 -16.69 7.16 -4.73
CA ASN A 104 -15.68 7.82 -3.89
C ASN A 104 -14.28 7.75 -4.50
N LEU A 105 -13.92 6.64 -5.12
CA LEU A 105 -12.63 6.48 -5.79
C LEU A 105 -12.51 7.46 -6.96
N ASP A 106 -13.55 7.62 -7.78
CA ASP A 106 -13.55 8.60 -8.87
C ASP A 106 -13.41 10.04 -8.35
N LEU A 107 -14.16 10.40 -7.29
CA LEU A 107 -14.03 11.70 -6.63
C LEU A 107 -12.61 11.94 -6.11
N LEU A 108 -12.02 10.95 -5.45
CA LEU A 108 -10.66 11.04 -4.91
C LEU A 108 -9.62 11.21 -6.02
N LEU A 109 -9.70 10.39 -7.08
CA LEU A 109 -8.75 10.44 -8.19
C LEU A 109 -8.81 11.77 -8.94
N ARG A 110 -10.00 12.35 -9.12
CA ARG A 110 -10.18 13.69 -9.71
C ARG A 110 -9.64 14.81 -8.83
N ALA A 111 -9.59 14.61 -7.52
CA ALA A 111 -9.11 15.59 -6.56
C ALA A 111 -7.60 15.52 -6.29
N LEU A 112 -6.87 14.57 -6.90
CA LEU A 112 -5.43 14.45 -6.72
C LEU A 112 -4.70 15.73 -7.11
N SER A 113 -3.85 16.20 -6.22
CA SER A 113 -3.04 17.39 -6.44
C SER A 113 -1.69 17.05 -7.07
N VAL A 114 -1.00 18.06 -7.59
CA VAL A 114 0.41 17.93 -8.01
C VAL A 114 1.30 17.51 -6.83
N GLN A 115 0.96 17.90 -5.61
CA GLN A 115 1.67 17.48 -4.40
C GLN A 115 1.51 15.99 -4.14
N ASP A 116 0.30 15.43 -4.35
CA ASP A 116 0.09 13.98 -4.28
C ASP A 116 0.92 13.26 -5.35
N THR A 117 0.94 13.78 -6.59
CA THR A 117 1.78 13.22 -7.67
C THR A 117 3.26 13.21 -7.30
N LYS A 118 3.78 14.30 -6.73
CA LYS A 118 5.18 14.38 -6.28
C LYS A 118 5.48 13.36 -5.18
N ALA A 119 4.60 13.25 -4.19
CA ALA A 119 4.77 12.29 -3.09
C ALA A 119 4.73 10.83 -3.60
N VAL A 120 3.82 10.51 -4.53
CA VAL A 120 3.75 9.19 -5.17
C VAL A 120 5.01 8.88 -5.97
N PHE A 121 5.50 9.85 -6.75
CA PHE A 121 6.74 9.67 -7.50
C PHE A 121 7.94 9.45 -6.57
N GLU A 122 8.04 10.23 -5.49
CA GLU A 122 9.06 10.04 -4.47
C GLU A 122 8.94 8.66 -3.80
N ALA A 123 7.72 8.18 -3.54
CA ALA A 123 7.49 6.85 -2.98
C ALA A 123 8.04 5.76 -3.93
N ILE A 124 7.77 5.90 -5.22
CA ILE A 124 8.26 4.98 -6.26
C ILE A 124 9.80 4.98 -6.31
N VAL A 125 10.44 6.16 -6.33
CA VAL A 125 11.91 6.28 -6.33
C VAL A 125 12.50 5.71 -5.04
N THR A 126 11.90 6.00 -3.89
CA THR A 126 12.35 5.51 -2.57
C THR A 126 12.27 3.99 -2.46
N ALA A 127 11.27 3.38 -3.10
CA ALA A 127 11.14 1.94 -3.15
C ALA A 127 12.24 1.27 -4.01
N ALA A 128 12.76 1.97 -5.03
CA ALA A 128 13.76 1.45 -5.97
C ALA A 128 13.33 0.13 -6.68
N PRO A 129 12.22 0.13 -7.44
CA PRO A 129 11.82 -1.03 -8.25
C PRO A 129 12.80 -1.24 -9.42
N GLY A 130 12.96 -2.48 -9.90
CA GLY A 130 13.95 -2.83 -10.92
C GLY A 130 13.71 -2.31 -12.35
N GLY A 131 12.73 -1.42 -12.57
CA GLY A 131 12.35 -0.89 -13.88
C GLY A 131 12.51 0.63 -14.03
N LEU A 132 13.19 1.28 -13.08
CA LEU A 132 13.56 2.71 -13.11
C LEU A 132 15.08 2.85 -13.14
#